data_AF-A0A7C4GBA6-F1
#
_entry.id   AF-A0A7C4GBA6-F1
#
_cell.length_a   1.000
_cell.length_b   1.000
_cell.length_c   1.000
_cell.angle_alpha   90.00
_cell.angle_beta   90.00
_cell.angle_gamma   90.00
#
_symmetry.space_group_name_H-M   'P 1'
#
loop_
_entity.id
_entity.type
_entity.pdbx_description
1 polymer ?
#
loop_
_entity_poly.entity_id
_entity_poly.type
_entity_poly.pdbx_seq_one_letter_code
_entity_poly.pdbx_strand_id
1 'polypeptide(L)'
;MLKADKQFNRPARRVATWSRGACLLVVGLLMLPGCRQGGNGKPLGATYKANGRPEVWRVPVGSQAAVIGLKPGDLVVAYNGEPVLEQDDVVRAEAAAGTKPVKVTVLRDDVEMTIEAKSGPLGYVPEADRYSASLAAALADILQHYERYWDYDWLAALTGEAFVLAGRAGDARSWGPGADDGELLAEVGRMTGLAFRTAYERAGDSIRPEAAHVLREGLMRGQTLLVRGGWPGHRAYMWGIATRLNPADSTIYGHTVGASGELPLTGPVLAVYEVTAKPAKAPEPDDVLMLALDHALELGLAYADSGWKTGLDAYDLLIQSLDTVPFVLDGSEESKAAFSRLIWSLVAARESAIRFFDEMKEALPDEADDLIDEIMAANRAIVTKLEGITASRLLPSDRESGRKLAVMMNGIQMIENDLLGMYEELLGEL
;
A
#
# COMPACT_ATOMS: atom_id res chain seq x y z
N MET A 1 -10.47 -6.39 60.53
CA MET A 1 -9.94 -5.15 61.11
C MET A 1 -8.47 -5.35 61.43
N LEU A 2 -7.59 -5.08 60.45
CA LEU A 2 -6.17 -4.72 60.56
C LEU A 2 -5.64 -4.66 59.12
N LYS A 3 -5.51 -3.44 58.62
CA LYS A 3 -4.94 -3.07 57.33
C LYS A 3 -3.42 -3.23 57.40
N ALA A 4 -2.81 -3.78 56.35
CA ALA A 4 -1.37 -3.72 56.12
C ALA A 4 -1.11 -2.86 54.88
N ASP A 5 -0.72 -1.60 55.12
CA ASP A 5 -0.18 -0.69 54.11
C ASP A 5 1.24 -1.14 53.73
N LYS A 6 1.45 -1.42 52.44
CA LYS A 6 2.79 -1.49 51.85
C LYS A 6 3.03 -0.22 51.04
N GLN A 7 3.76 0.71 51.64
CA GLN A 7 4.34 1.87 50.97
C GLN A 7 5.38 1.41 49.93
N PHE A 8 5.10 1.68 48.66
CA PHE A 8 6.07 1.58 47.57
C PHE A 8 6.84 2.90 47.48
N ASN A 9 8.12 2.85 47.86
CA ASN A 9 9.05 3.96 47.74
C ASN A 9 9.61 3.99 46.30
N ARG A 10 9.12 4.89 45.44
CA ARG A 10 9.73 5.15 44.13
C ARG A 10 10.86 6.18 44.29
N PRO A 11 12.09 5.91 43.80
CA PRO A 11 13.16 6.88 43.85
C PRO A 11 12.88 8.05 42.89
N ALA A 12 13.09 9.27 43.38
CA ALA A 12 12.98 10.51 42.62
C ALA A 12 13.91 10.49 41.39
N ARG A 13 13.33 10.43 40.19
CA ARG A 13 14.03 10.75 38.95
C ARG A 13 14.29 12.25 38.91
N ARG A 14 15.55 12.65 39.06
CA ARG A 14 16.01 14.00 38.73
C ARG A 14 15.92 14.17 37.21
N VAL A 15 14.94 14.94 36.76
CA VAL A 15 14.86 15.39 35.37
C VAL A 15 15.95 16.45 35.18
N ALA A 16 16.96 16.10 34.39
CA ALA A 16 17.97 17.06 33.93
C ALA A 16 17.33 17.91 32.84
N THR A 17 17.07 19.18 33.16
CA THR A 17 16.68 20.22 32.22
C THR A 17 17.80 20.46 31.21
N TRP A 18 17.66 19.90 30.01
CA TRP A 18 18.52 20.25 28.89
C TRP A 18 18.05 21.57 28.28
N SER A 19 18.97 22.53 28.30
CA SER A 19 18.82 23.90 27.81
C SER A 19 18.54 23.92 26.30
N ARG A 20 17.36 24.44 25.93
CA ARG A 20 17.06 24.94 24.59
C ARG A 20 17.98 26.13 24.29
N GLY A 21 19.02 25.92 23.50
CA GLY A 21 19.91 26.98 23.08
C GLY A 21 20.91 26.51 22.03
N ALA A 22 20.91 27.19 20.88
CA ALA A 22 21.84 27.10 19.76
C ALA A 22 21.55 26.03 18.69
N CYS A 23 20.64 26.37 17.76
CA CYS A 23 20.75 25.95 16.37
C CYS A 23 20.28 27.09 15.45
N LEU A 24 21.09 28.15 15.40
CA LEU A 24 20.94 29.29 14.49
C LEU A 24 22.33 29.55 13.90
N LEU A 25 22.54 29.16 12.64
CA LEU A 25 23.54 29.67 11.68
C LEU A 25 24.02 28.55 10.75
N VAL A 26 23.42 28.42 9.56
CA VAL A 26 24.12 28.40 8.25
C VAL A 26 23.05 28.61 7.17
N VAL A 27 22.75 29.85 6.79
CA VAL A 27 22.16 30.15 5.48
C VAL A 27 22.76 31.43 4.96
N GLY A 28 23.62 31.30 3.96
CA GLY A 28 24.19 32.46 3.27
C GLY A 28 25.31 32.05 2.34
N LEU A 29 24.97 31.50 1.17
CA LEU A 29 25.84 31.59 0.00
C LEU A 29 25.08 31.27 -1.31
N LEU A 30 25.09 32.28 -2.21
CA LEU A 30 25.03 32.21 -3.68
C LEU A 30 23.69 31.95 -4.39
N MET A 31 22.97 33.05 -4.67
CA MET A 31 21.99 33.16 -5.75
C MET A 31 22.66 33.79 -6.99
N LEU A 32 22.97 32.98 -8.00
CA LEU A 32 23.16 33.45 -9.38
C LEU A 32 21.92 33.02 -10.20
N PRO A 33 21.25 33.94 -10.92
CA PRO A 33 20.09 33.61 -11.74
C PRO A 33 20.59 33.04 -13.08
N GLY A 34 20.88 31.75 -13.11
CA GLY A 34 20.95 30.96 -14.34
C GLY A 34 19.73 30.08 -14.43
N CYS A 35 18.79 30.36 -15.35
CA CYS A 35 17.69 29.47 -15.67
C CYS A 35 18.23 28.12 -16.14
N ARG A 36 18.35 27.17 -15.22
CA ARG A 36 18.56 25.75 -15.53
C ARG A 36 17.29 25.01 -15.12
N GLN A 37 16.30 24.99 -16.02
CA GLN A 37 15.24 23.97 -16.03
C GLN A 37 15.88 22.64 -16.46
N GLY A 38 16.72 22.08 -15.59
CA GLY A 38 17.19 20.71 -15.69
C GLY A 38 16.91 20.09 -14.34
N GLY A 39 15.63 19.85 -14.06
CA GLY A 39 15.19 19.30 -12.80
C GLY A 39 15.85 17.95 -12.57
N ASN A 40 16.43 17.76 -11.38
CA ASN A 40 17.06 16.51 -10.97
C ASN A 40 16.01 15.50 -10.45
N GLY A 41 14.73 15.72 -10.76
CA GLY A 41 13.64 14.82 -10.42
C GLY A 41 13.87 13.42 -10.98
N LYS A 42 13.36 12.41 -10.28
CA LYS A 42 13.45 11.03 -10.76
C LYS A 42 12.56 10.85 -12.00
N PRO A 43 12.94 9.97 -12.95
CA PRO A 43 12.02 9.59 -14.01
C PRO A 43 10.78 8.92 -13.39
N LEU A 44 9.61 9.19 -13.96
CA LEU A 44 8.38 8.48 -13.60
C LEU A 44 8.59 6.96 -13.74
N GLY A 45 8.10 6.20 -12.77
CA GLY A 45 8.30 4.75 -12.65
C GLY A 45 9.48 4.34 -11.77
N ALA A 46 10.31 5.28 -11.30
CA ALA A 46 11.48 4.97 -10.48
C ALA A 46 11.11 4.32 -9.15
N THR A 47 10.01 4.74 -8.52
CA THR A 47 9.51 4.15 -7.26
C THR A 47 9.10 2.70 -7.48
N TYR A 48 8.33 2.42 -8.53
CA TYR A 48 7.88 1.07 -8.86
C TYR A 48 9.05 0.14 -9.18
N LYS A 49 10.04 0.62 -9.94
CA LYS A 49 11.25 -0.15 -10.23
C LYS A 49 12.07 -0.46 -8.99
N ALA A 50 12.15 0.48 -8.04
CA ALA A 50 12.84 0.25 -6.77
C ALA A 50 12.12 -0.82 -5.93
N ASN A 51 10.79 -0.73 -5.84
CA ASN A 51 9.96 -1.63 -5.05
C ASN A 51 9.76 -3.01 -5.72
N GLY A 52 9.88 -3.07 -7.05
CA GLY A 52 9.70 -4.26 -7.87
C GLY A 52 10.84 -5.27 -7.82
N ARG A 53 11.92 -4.95 -7.10
CA ARG A 53 13.04 -5.85 -6.86
C ARG A 53 12.54 -7.08 -6.09
N PRO A 54 13.10 -8.27 -6.34
CA PRO A 54 12.72 -9.51 -5.67
C PRO A 54 13.32 -9.59 -4.25
N GLU A 55 13.12 -8.53 -3.47
CA GLU A 55 13.53 -8.42 -2.08
C GLU A 55 12.46 -9.05 -1.18
N VAL A 56 12.91 -9.81 -0.18
CA VAL A 56 12.04 -10.49 0.76
C VAL A 56 11.58 -9.50 1.83
N TRP A 57 10.27 -9.25 1.89
CA TRP A 57 9.67 -8.51 3.00
C TRP A 57 9.37 -9.43 4.17
N ARG A 58 8.67 -10.53 3.89
CA ARG A 58 8.21 -11.48 4.93
C ARG A 58 8.42 -12.92 4.50
N VAL A 59 8.62 -13.77 5.49
CA VAL A 59 8.78 -15.21 5.33
C VAL A 59 7.69 -15.92 6.14
N PRO A 60 6.55 -16.26 5.51
CA PRO A 60 5.46 -16.95 6.18
C PRO A 60 5.90 -18.25 6.84
N VAL A 61 5.38 -18.53 8.04
CA VAL A 61 5.74 -19.74 8.80
C VAL A 61 5.38 -21.01 8.01
N GLY A 62 6.34 -21.93 7.91
CA GLY A 62 6.16 -23.18 7.18
C GLY A 62 6.12 -23.05 5.67
N SER A 63 6.43 -21.89 5.11
CA SER A 63 6.75 -21.72 3.68
C SER A 63 8.06 -22.44 3.32
N GLN A 64 8.30 -22.65 2.03
CA GLN A 64 9.59 -23.16 1.58
C GLN A 64 10.73 -22.18 1.88
N ALA A 65 10.48 -20.87 1.74
CA ALA A 65 11.38 -19.79 2.12
C ALA A 65 11.84 -19.92 3.58
N ALA A 66 10.92 -20.24 4.50
CA ALA A 66 11.26 -20.50 5.90
C ALA A 66 12.15 -21.75 6.05
N VAL A 67 11.84 -22.83 5.32
CA VAL A 67 12.60 -24.11 5.39
C VAL A 67 14.04 -23.93 4.90
N ILE A 68 14.25 -23.14 3.86
CA ILE A 68 15.58 -22.89 3.29
C ILE A 68 16.32 -21.73 3.98
N GLY A 69 15.68 -21.09 4.98
CA GLY A 69 16.30 -20.04 5.78
C GLY A 69 16.43 -18.69 5.07
N LEU A 70 15.51 -18.36 4.15
CA LEU A 70 15.34 -16.98 3.70
C LEU A 70 14.92 -16.09 4.87
N LYS A 71 15.30 -14.81 4.79
CA LYS A 71 15.03 -13.80 5.80
C LYS A 71 14.54 -12.51 5.14
N PRO A 72 13.76 -11.68 5.85
CA PRO A 72 13.52 -10.30 5.45
C PRO A 72 14.82 -9.58 5.09
N GLY A 73 14.83 -8.82 4.00
CA GLY A 73 15.99 -8.13 3.43
C GLY A 73 16.85 -8.96 2.48
N ASP A 74 16.61 -10.27 2.34
CA ASP A 74 17.27 -11.05 1.28
C ASP A 74 16.81 -10.57 -0.10
N LEU A 75 17.74 -10.36 -1.02
CA LEU A 75 17.44 -10.05 -2.42
C LEU A 75 17.69 -11.27 -3.29
N VAL A 76 16.67 -11.82 -3.96
CA VAL A 76 16.85 -12.96 -4.87
C VAL A 76 17.45 -12.49 -6.19
N VAL A 77 18.72 -12.80 -6.44
CA VAL A 77 19.45 -12.33 -7.64
C VAL A 77 19.55 -13.38 -8.74
N ALA A 78 19.34 -14.66 -8.42
CA ALA A 78 19.22 -15.71 -9.43
C ALA A 78 18.38 -16.89 -8.95
N TYR A 79 17.69 -17.54 -9.89
CA TYR A 79 16.94 -18.76 -9.68
C TYR A 79 17.38 -19.83 -10.68
N ASN A 80 17.91 -20.94 -10.17
CA ASN A 80 18.48 -22.03 -10.94
C ASN A 80 19.58 -21.60 -11.94
N GLY A 81 20.36 -20.58 -11.57
CA GLY A 81 21.42 -20.02 -12.42
C GLY A 81 20.94 -18.98 -13.45
N GLU A 82 19.63 -18.78 -13.58
CA GLU A 82 19.07 -17.68 -14.37
C GLU A 82 19.03 -16.40 -13.53
N PRO A 83 19.63 -15.29 -14.00
CA PRO A 83 19.55 -14.01 -13.30
C PRO A 83 18.11 -13.54 -13.18
N VAL A 84 17.78 -12.97 -12.02
CA VAL A 84 16.48 -12.40 -11.70
C VAL A 84 16.71 -10.93 -11.36
N LEU A 85 16.00 -10.04 -12.06
CA LEU A 85 16.08 -8.60 -11.82
C LEU A 85 14.84 -8.09 -11.08
N GLU A 86 13.72 -8.75 -11.32
CA GLU A 86 12.37 -8.32 -10.93
C GLU A 86 11.59 -9.48 -10.31
N GLN A 87 10.61 -9.17 -9.46
CA GLN A 87 9.79 -10.20 -8.81
C GLN A 87 9.06 -11.10 -9.83
N ASP A 88 8.63 -10.55 -10.96
CA ASP A 88 7.98 -11.33 -12.02
C ASP A 88 8.94 -12.32 -12.70
N ASP A 89 10.25 -12.09 -12.64
CA ASP A 89 11.26 -13.05 -13.12
C ASP A 89 11.32 -14.28 -12.20
N VAL A 90 11.22 -14.09 -10.87
CA VAL A 90 11.18 -15.19 -9.90
C VAL A 90 9.98 -16.09 -10.18
N VAL A 91 8.79 -15.49 -10.33
CA VAL A 91 7.55 -16.25 -10.59
C VAL A 91 7.66 -17.05 -11.90
N ARG A 92 8.23 -16.47 -12.96
CA ARG A 92 8.44 -17.18 -14.22
C ARG A 92 9.47 -18.31 -14.08
N ALA A 93 10.56 -18.07 -13.36
CA ALA A 93 11.60 -19.06 -13.13
C ALA A 93 11.08 -20.24 -12.28
N GLU A 94 10.29 -19.97 -11.24
CA GLU A 94 9.60 -20.98 -10.42
C GLU A 94 8.64 -21.83 -11.25
N ALA A 95 7.87 -21.21 -12.16
CA ALA A 95 6.94 -21.92 -13.03
C ALA A 95 7.65 -22.77 -14.10
N ALA A 96 8.82 -22.33 -14.58
CA ALA A 96 9.65 -23.07 -15.53
C ALA A 96 10.44 -24.19 -14.86
N ALA A 97 10.68 -24.11 -13.56
CA ALA A 97 11.39 -25.12 -12.81
C ALA A 97 10.53 -26.39 -12.71
N GLY A 98 11.06 -27.50 -13.22
CA GLY A 98 10.37 -28.80 -13.23
C GLY A 98 10.20 -29.40 -11.82
N THR A 99 10.63 -30.64 -11.61
CA THR A 99 10.49 -31.32 -10.30
C THR A 99 11.82 -31.47 -9.55
N LYS A 100 12.93 -31.07 -10.17
CA LYS A 100 14.27 -31.22 -9.59
C LYS A 100 14.56 -30.10 -8.59
N PRO A 101 15.36 -30.36 -7.54
CA PRO A 101 15.86 -29.29 -6.69
C PRO A 101 16.54 -28.19 -7.50
N VAL A 102 16.36 -26.95 -7.06
CA VAL A 102 16.87 -25.74 -7.70
C VAL A 102 17.85 -25.03 -6.78
N LYS A 103 18.73 -24.22 -7.37
CA LYS A 103 19.64 -23.35 -6.63
C LYS A 103 19.13 -21.93 -6.66
N VAL A 104 18.84 -21.35 -5.50
CA VAL A 104 18.46 -19.94 -5.37
C VAL A 104 19.69 -19.17 -4.91
N THR A 105 20.06 -18.12 -5.61
CA THR A 105 21.14 -17.22 -5.17
C THR A 105 20.50 -15.95 -4.64
N VAL A 106 20.85 -15.59 -3.40
CA VAL A 106 20.40 -14.37 -2.75
C VAL A 106 21.57 -13.52 -2.33
N LEU A 107 21.37 -12.21 -2.31
CA LEU A 107 22.26 -11.24 -1.69
C LEU A 107 21.72 -10.96 -0.29
N ARG A 108 22.52 -11.22 0.74
CA ARG A 108 22.21 -10.90 2.15
C ARG A 108 23.36 -10.10 2.71
N ASP A 109 23.09 -8.88 3.19
CA ASP A 109 24.12 -7.97 3.72
C ASP A 109 25.29 -7.81 2.73
N ASP A 110 24.99 -7.60 1.44
CA ASP A 110 25.94 -7.51 0.32
C ASP A 110 26.81 -8.77 0.06
N VAL A 111 26.46 -9.92 0.65
CA VAL A 111 27.12 -11.20 0.41
C VAL A 111 26.22 -12.13 -0.39
N GLU A 112 26.71 -12.60 -1.54
CA GLU A 112 26.03 -13.62 -2.32
C GLU A 112 26.10 -14.98 -1.63
N MET A 113 24.95 -15.65 -1.53
CA MET A 113 24.85 -17.01 -1.04
C MET A 113 23.93 -17.83 -1.94
N THR A 114 24.33 -19.06 -2.21
CA THR A 114 23.51 -20.02 -2.94
C THR A 114 22.92 -21.04 -1.99
N ILE A 115 21.61 -21.20 -2.04
CA ILE A 115 20.81 -22.06 -1.19
C ILE A 115 20.08 -23.08 -2.08
N GLU A 116 20.07 -24.36 -1.68
CA GLU A 116 19.28 -25.37 -2.36
C GLU A 116 17.82 -25.33 -1.88
N ALA A 117 16.89 -25.35 -2.84
CA ALA A 117 15.45 -25.38 -2.59
C ALA A 117 14.80 -26.50 -3.40
N LYS A 118 13.60 -26.93 -2.99
CA LYS A 118 12.74 -27.74 -3.85
C LYS A 118 12.22 -26.86 -4.99
N SER A 119 11.94 -27.47 -6.13
CA SER A 119 11.29 -26.77 -7.23
C SER A 119 9.92 -26.21 -6.81
N GLY A 120 9.51 -25.13 -7.47
CA GLY A 120 8.24 -24.45 -7.26
C GLY A 120 8.33 -23.22 -6.37
N PRO A 121 7.19 -22.68 -5.91
CA PRO A 121 7.13 -21.43 -5.17
C PRO A 121 7.96 -21.45 -3.90
N LEU A 122 8.82 -20.44 -3.73
CA LEU A 122 9.55 -20.21 -2.48
C LEU A 122 8.58 -19.80 -1.37
N GLY A 123 7.53 -19.05 -1.72
CA GLY A 123 6.47 -18.69 -0.78
C GLY A 123 6.91 -17.65 0.27
N TYR A 124 7.82 -16.75 -0.10
CA TYR A 124 8.04 -15.49 0.62
C TYR A 124 7.07 -14.42 0.11
N VAL A 125 6.93 -13.32 0.86
CA VAL A 125 6.19 -12.13 0.45
C VAL A 125 7.21 -11.08 -0.01
N PRO A 126 7.11 -10.57 -1.25
CA PRO A 126 8.05 -9.58 -1.76
C PRO A 126 7.85 -8.19 -1.13
N GLU A 127 8.90 -7.36 -1.11
CA GLU A 127 8.86 -5.96 -0.66
C GLU A 127 7.87 -5.11 -1.45
N ALA A 128 7.63 -5.44 -2.72
CA ALA A 128 6.57 -4.82 -3.51
C ALA A 128 5.18 -4.91 -2.86
N ASP A 129 4.89 -6.00 -2.14
CA ASP A 129 3.58 -6.23 -1.50
C ASP A 129 3.40 -5.43 -0.20
N ARG A 130 4.48 -4.85 0.35
CA ARG A 130 4.42 -3.90 1.47
C ARG A 130 3.72 -2.60 1.06
N TYR A 131 3.76 -2.26 -0.23
CA TYR A 131 3.22 -1.01 -0.76
C TYR A 131 1.81 -1.22 -1.36
N SER A 132 0.85 -1.64 -0.53
CA SER A 132 -0.49 -2.01 -0.99
C SER A 132 -1.40 -0.82 -1.40
N ALA A 133 -1.09 0.40 -0.96
CA ALA A 133 -1.81 1.63 -1.29
C ALA A 133 -1.38 2.14 -2.67
N SER A 134 -2.18 1.78 -3.68
CA SER A 134 -1.84 2.04 -5.08
C SER A 134 -1.84 3.52 -5.43
N LEU A 135 -2.73 4.32 -4.83
CA LEU A 135 -2.74 5.77 -5.05
C LEU A 135 -1.55 6.41 -4.35
N ALA A 136 -1.27 6.04 -3.11
CA ALA A 136 -0.09 6.53 -2.38
C ALA A 136 1.22 6.26 -3.14
N ALA A 137 1.40 5.05 -3.69
CA ALA A 137 2.57 4.71 -4.50
C ALA A 137 2.69 5.58 -5.76
N ALA A 138 1.58 5.83 -6.45
CA ALA A 138 1.55 6.69 -7.63
C ALA A 138 1.89 8.14 -7.27
N LEU A 139 1.34 8.67 -6.17
CA LEU A 139 1.64 10.01 -5.68
C LEU A 139 3.10 10.15 -5.26
N ALA A 140 3.67 9.15 -4.58
CA ALA A 140 5.07 9.15 -4.18
C ALA A 140 6.02 9.23 -5.39
N ASP A 141 5.72 8.48 -6.47
CA ASP A 141 6.49 8.54 -7.72
C ASP A 141 6.37 9.90 -8.42
N ILE A 142 5.15 10.45 -8.50
CA ILE A 142 4.90 11.77 -9.10
C ILE A 142 5.58 12.89 -8.29
N LEU A 143 5.55 12.84 -6.96
CA LEU A 143 6.22 13.82 -6.12
C LEU A 143 7.73 13.78 -6.32
N GLN A 144 8.34 12.59 -6.37
CA GLN A 144 9.77 12.43 -6.65
C GLN A 144 10.14 12.93 -8.06
N HIS A 145 9.24 12.78 -9.03
CA HIS A 145 9.39 13.38 -10.36
C HIS A 145 9.45 14.91 -10.32
N TYR A 146 8.68 15.53 -9.43
CA TYR A 146 8.67 16.97 -9.18
C TYR A 146 9.67 17.44 -8.10
N GLU A 147 10.68 16.63 -7.77
CA GLU A 147 11.70 16.93 -6.75
C GLU A 147 11.12 17.21 -5.36
N ARG A 148 10.02 16.54 -5.03
CA ARG A 148 9.39 16.55 -3.72
C ARG A 148 9.46 15.17 -3.12
N TYR A 149 9.61 15.14 -1.81
CA TYR A 149 9.58 13.91 -1.05
C TYR A 149 8.43 13.96 -0.07
N TRP A 150 7.70 12.87 -0.04
CA TRP A 150 6.67 12.56 0.94
C TRP A 150 6.86 11.10 1.31
N ASP A 151 6.72 10.81 2.60
CA ASP A 151 6.76 9.43 3.05
C ASP A 151 5.55 8.66 2.49
N TYR A 152 5.78 7.40 2.11
CA TYR A 152 4.73 6.56 1.55
C TYR A 152 3.61 6.31 2.57
N ASP A 153 3.94 6.10 3.85
CA ASP A 153 2.97 5.79 4.89
C ASP A 153 2.09 7.01 5.20
N TRP A 154 2.63 8.23 5.09
CA TRP A 154 1.86 9.46 5.16
C TRP A 154 0.91 9.60 3.98
N LEU A 155 1.36 9.28 2.77
CA LEU A 155 0.49 9.31 1.58
C LEU A 155 -0.60 8.24 1.67
N ALA A 156 -0.30 7.05 2.18
CA ALA A 156 -1.27 5.97 2.37
C ALA A 156 -2.31 6.30 3.45
N ALA A 157 -1.91 7.01 4.51
CA ALA A 157 -2.82 7.57 5.49
C ALA A 157 -3.71 8.67 4.88
N LEU A 158 -3.11 9.62 4.16
CA LEU A 158 -3.83 10.71 3.49
C LEU A 158 -4.82 10.23 2.43
N THR A 159 -4.55 9.11 1.75
CA THR A 159 -5.50 8.52 0.78
C THR A 159 -6.52 7.59 1.44
N GLY A 160 -6.42 7.37 2.75
CA GLY A 160 -7.23 6.43 3.51
C GLY A 160 -6.91 4.95 3.26
N GLU A 161 -6.06 4.62 2.28
CA GLU A 161 -5.71 3.25 1.90
C GLU A 161 -4.98 2.47 3.01
N ALA A 162 -4.36 3.16 3.98
CA ALA A 162 -3.78 2.53 5.18
C ALA A 162 -4.84 2.07 6.19
N PHE A 163 -6.03 2.69 6.17
CA PHE A 163 -7.03 2.51 7.22
C PHE A 163 -8.21 1.65 6.80
N VAL A 164 -8.56 1.57 5.52
CA VAL A 164 -9.79 0.90 5.09
C VAL A 164 -9.55 -0.25 4.12
N LEU A 165 -10.32 -1.32 4.31
CA LEU A 165 -10.55 -2.30 3.26
C LEU A 165 -11.55 -1.73 2.26
N ALA A 166 -11.27 -1.87 0.98
CA ALA A 166 -12.19 -1.49 -0.08
C ALA A 166 -12.29 -2.59 -1.13
N GLY A 167 -13.52 -2.98 -1.45
CA GLY A 167 -13.82 -4.11 -2.33
C GLY A 167 -15.04 -3.85 -3.22
N ARG A 168 -15.05 -4.45 -4.41
CA ARG A 168 -16.15 -4.24 -5.37
C ARG A 168 -17.22 -5.33 -5.24
N ALA A 169 -18.48 -4.93 -5.12
CA ALA A 169 -19.60 -5.86 -5.14
C ALA A 169 -19.63 -6.63 -6.48
N GLY A 170 -19.82 -7.95 -6.41
CA GLY A 170 -19.84 -8.82 -7.60
C GLY A 170 -18.46 -9.19 -8.16
N ASP A 171 -17.37 -8.64 -7.61
CA ASP A 171 -16.02 -9.03 -7.97
C ASP A 171 -15.12 -9.07 -6.72
N ALA A 172 -15.19 -10.18 -5.98
CA ALA A 172 -14.40 -10.39 -4.76
C ALA A 172 -12.88 -10.53 -5.01
N ARG A 173 -12.41 -10.35 -6.24
CA ARG A 173 -10.97 -10.23 -6.54
C ARG A 173 -10.52 -8.78 -6.66
N SER A 174 -11.46 -7.86 -6.74
CA SER A 174 -11.20 -6.45 -6.99
C SER A 174 -11.21 -5.69 -5.68
N TRP A 175 -10.02 -5.38 -5.22
CA TRP A 175 -9.73 -4.61 -4.03
C TRP A 175 -8.94 -3.38 -4.44
N GLY A 176 -9.22 -2.24 -3.82
CA GLY A 176 -8.60 -0.96 -4.17
C GLY A 176 -9.46 0.21 -3.69
N PRO A 177 -8.92 1.42 -3.70
CA PRO A 177 -9.60 2.60 -3.16
C PRO A 177 -10.95 2.81 -3.86
N GLY A 178 -12.02 2.76 -3.08
CA GLY A 178 -13.41 2.74 -3.55
C GLY A 178 -14.11 4.09 -3.59
N ALA A 179 -13.40 5.17 -3.22
CA ALA A 179 -13.96 6.51 -2.98
C ALA A 179 -14.36 7.28 -4.25
N ASP A 180 -15.08 8.39 -4.04
CA ASP A 180 -15.14 9.50 -5.00
C ASP A 180 -13.75 10.14 -5.09
N ASP A 181 -13.10 9.92 -6.23
CA ASP A 181 -11.71 10.29 -6.43
C ASP A 181 -11.51 11.82 -6.47
N GLY A 182 -12.55 12.58 -6.84
CA GLY A 182 -12.40 14.00 -7.14
C GLY A 182 -12.12 14.86 -5.91
N GLU A 183 -12.90 14.67 -4.86
CA GLU A 183 -12.75 15.41 -3.59
C GLU A 183 -11.47 14.99 -2.88
N LEU A 184 -11.24 13.68 -2.72
CA LEU A 184 -10.03 13.11 -2.13
C LEU A 184 -8.76 13.67 -2.79
N LEU A 185 -8.67 13.65 -4.13
CA LEU A 185 -7.51 14.19 -4.84
C LEU A 185 -7.36 15.71 -4.67
N ALA A 186 -8.46 16.46 -4.55
CA ALA A 186 -8.38 17.88 -4.27
C ALA A 186 -7.75 18.14 -2.90
N GLU A 187 -8.11 17.35 -1.88
CA GLU A 187 -7.62 17.49 -0.50
C GLU A 187 -6.14 17.09 -0.40
N VAL A 188 -5.80 15.92 -0.94
CA VAL A 188 -4.42 15.44 -1.06
C VAL A 188 -3.57 16.43 -1.86
N GLY A 189 -4.14 17.04 -2.90
CA GLY A 189 -3.48 18.09 -3.69
C GLY A 189 -3.15 19.33 -2.87
N ARG A 190 -4.05 19.75 -1.95
CA ARG A 190 -3.78 20.88 -1.05
C ARG A 190 -2.60 20.57 -0.12
N MET A 191 -2.53 19.35 0.43
CA MET A 191 -1.45 18.95 1.34
C MET A 191 -0.10 18.79 0.64
N THR A 192 -0.09 18.11 -0.50
CA THR A 192 1.15 17.75 -1.22
C THR A 192 1.65 18.84 -2.18
N GLY A 193 0.80 19.83 -2.47
CA GLY A 193 1.03 20.83 -3.50
C GLY A 193 0.90 20.30 -4.92
N LEU A 194 0.24 19.17 -5.11
CA LEU A 194 -0.15 18.68 -6.44
C LEU A 194 -1.48 19.32 -6.85
N ALA A 195 -1.68 19.46 -8.15
CA ALA A 195 -2.95 19.86 -8.73
C ALA A 195 -3.37 18.85 -9.77
N PHE A 196 -4.59 18.35 -9.62
CA PHE A 196 -5.20 17.33 -10.45
C PHE A 196 -6.25 17.99 -11.33
N ARG A 197 -6.14 17.77 -12.64
CA ARG A 197 -7.17 18.15 -13.61
C ARG A 197 -7.75 16.89 -14.22
N THR A 198 -9.03 16.63 -13.98
CA THR A 198 -9.74 15.53 -14.60
C THR A 198 -9.71 15.70 -16.11
N ALA A 199 -9.04 14.77 -16.80
CA ALA A 199 -8.93 14.74 -18.26
C ALA A 199 -9.89 13.71 -18.86
N TYR A 200 -10.19 12.66 -18.10
CA TYR A 200 -11.20 11.66 -18.43
C TYR A 200 -11.76 11.06 -17.14
N GLU A 201 -13.06 10.83 -17.10
CA GLU A 201 -13.73 10.09 -16.05
C GLU A 201 -14.90 9.32 -16.66
N ARG A 202 -15.01 8.04 -16.31
CA ARG A 202 -16.00 7.16 -16.89
C ARG A 202 -17.40 7.47 -16.31
N ALA A 203 -18.26 8.10 -17.11
CA ALA A 203 -19.67 8.22 -16.80
C ALA A 203 -20.42 6.91 -17.09
N GLY A 204 -20.59 6.04 -16.08
CA GLY A 204 -21.40 4.81 -16.16
C GLY A 204 -20.77 3.64 -16.93
N ASP A 205 -21.60 2.67 -17.34
CA ASP A 205 -21.11 1.35 -17.78
C ASP A 205 -20.61 1.25 -19.24
N SER A 206 -20.69 2.28 -20.08
CA SER A 206 -20.23 2.17 -21.47
C SER A 206 -18.71 2.35 -21.62
N ILE A 207 -18.01 1.36 -22.21
CA ILE A 207 -16.58 1.41 -22.57
C ILE A 207 -16.43 2.32 -23.81
N ARG A 208 -15.65 3.39 -23.71
CA ARG A 208 -15.42 4.31 -24.85
C ARG A 208 -13.95 4.41 -25.26
N PRO A 209 -13.64 4.55 -26.56
CA PRO A 209 -12.30 4.87 -27.08
C PRO A 209 -11.68 6.19 -26.57
N GLU A 210 -12.45 6.99 -25.83
CA GLU A 210 -12.10 8.34 -25.38
C GLU A 210 -10.89 8.36 -24.44
N ALA A 211 -10.79 7.41 -23.50
CA ALA A 211 -9.66 7.37 -22.55
C ALA A 211 -8.30 7.19 -23.23
N ALA A 212 -8.22 6.29 -24.22
CA ALA A 212 -6.99 6.04 -24.96
C ALA A 212 -6.54 7.27 -25.75
N HIS A 213 -7.49 8.06 -26.28
CA HIS A 213 -7.17 9.32 -26.95
C HIS A 213 -6.59 10.35 -25.97
N VAL A 214 -7.24 10.54 -24.81
CA VAL A 214 -6.78 11.47 -23.75
C VAL A 214 -5.38 11.11 -23.26
N LEU A 215 -5.14 9.83 -22.94
CA LEU A 215 -3.82 9.34 -22.51
C LEU A 215 -2.76 9.58 -23.59
N ARG A 216 -3.08 9.27 -24.85
CA ARG A 216 -2.15 9.45 -25.97
C ARG A 216 -1.77 10.91 -26.17
N GLU A 217 -2.76 11.81 -26.17
CA GLU A 217 -2.49 13.23 -26.31
C GLU A 217 -1.68 13.77 -25.13
N GLY A 218 -2.01 13.36 -23.91
CA GLY A 218 -1.30 13.82 -22.73
C GLY A 218 0.16 13.37 -22.72
N LEU A 219 0.44 12.12 -23.08
CA LEU A 219 1.81 11.61 -23.23
C LEU A 219 2.56 12.33 -24.35
N MET A 220 1.92 12.61 -25.49
CA MET A 220 2.54 13.40 -26.57
C MET A 220 2.87 14.84 -26.15
N ARG A 221 2.09 15.41 -25.22
CA ARG A 221 2.36 16.73 -24.62
C ARG A 221 3.39 16.69 -23.48
N GLY A 222 3.90 15.51 -23.11
CA GLY A 222 4.80 15.33 -21.98
C GLY A 222 4.14 15.60 -20.62
N GLN A 223 2.81 15.40 -20.52
CA GLN A 223 2.08 15.58 -19.27
C GLN A 223 2.30 14.39 -18.33
N THR A 224 2.35 14.66 -17.02
CA THR A 224 2.28 13.61 -16.01
C THR A 224 0.83 13.17 -15.87
N LEU A 225 0.56 11.88 -16.09
CA LEU A 225 -0.79 11.33 -16.10
C LEU A 225 -0.96 10.28 -14.99
N LEU A 226 -1.81 10.59 -14.01
CA LEU A 226 -2.29 9.64 -13.01
C LEU A 226 -3.51 8.92 -13.59
N VAL A 227 -3.55 7.60 -13.44
CA VAL A 227 -4.57 6.74 -14.06
C VAL A 227 -5.16 5.80 -13.02
N ARG A 228 -6.49 5.73 -12.97
CA ARG A 228 -7.23 4.71 -12.22
C ARG A 228 -7.74 3.65 -13.19
N GLY A 229 -7.39 2.39 -12.93
CA GLY A 229 -7.70 1.25 -13.77
C GLY A 229 -6.89 1.20 -15.08
N GLY A 230 -7.34 0.38 -16.01
CA GLY A 230 -6.62 0.15 -17.28
C GLY A 230 -5.58 -0.97 -17.20
N TRP A 231 -5.26 -1.47 -16.02
CA TRP A 231 -4.21 -2.48 -15.82
C TRP A 231 -4.71 -3.91 -16.09
N PRO A 232 -3.81 -4.87 -16.41
CA PRO A 232 -4.20 -6.26 -16.64
C PRO A 232 -4.50 -7.01 -15.33
N GLY A 233 -5.34 -8.05 -15.45
CA GLY A 233 -5.57 -9.03 -14.39
C GLY A 233 -6.15 -8.43 -13.11
N HIS A 234 -5.61 -8.84 -11.95
CA HIS A 234 -6.08 -8.41 -10.63
C HIS A 234 -5.82 -6.92 -10.32
N ARG A 235 -5.09 -6.22 -11.19
CA ARG A 235 -4.73 -4.80 -11.01
C ARG A 235 -5.70 -3.87 -11.71
N ALA A 236 -6.72 -4.39 -12.40
CA ALA A 236 -7.59 -3.65 -13.31
C ALA A 236 -8.27 -2.40 -12.73
N TYR A 237 -8.28 -2.25 -11.40
CA TYR A 237 -8.89 -1.13 -10.67
C TYR A 237 -7.89 -0.29 -9.85
N MET A 238 -6.61 -0.67 -9.84
CA MET A 238 -5.57 0.02 -9.08
C MET A 238 -5.24 1.39 -9.70
N TRP A 239 -4.62 2.24 -8.91
CA TRP A 239 -3.99 3.46 -9.40
C TRP A 239 -2.60 3.21 -9.94
N GLY A 240 -2.17 4.08 -10.84
CA GLY A 240 -0.83 4.06 -11.40
C GLY A 240 -0.57 5.26 -12.28
N ILE A 241 0.54 5.23 -13.00
CA ILE A 241 0.99 6.32 -13.86
C ILE A 241 1.19 5.85 -15.29
N ALA A 242 0.69 6.61 -16.27
CA ALA A 242 1.03 6.35 -17.67
C ALA A 242 2.33 7.06 -18.02
N THR A 243 3.28 6.34 -18.62
CA THR A 243 4.65 6.84 -18.86
C THR A 243 5.04 6.85 -20.32
N ARG A 244 4.48 5.95 -21.15
CA ARG A 244 4.97 5.78 -22.52
C ARG A 244 3.87 5.35 -23.49
N LEU A 245 3.94 5.88 -24.70
CA LEU A 245 3.18 5.43 -25.86
C LEU A 245 4.10 4.66 -26.80
N ASN A 246 3.73 3.44 -27.19
CA ASN A 246 4.41 2.73 -28.25
C ASN A 246 3.94 3.25 -29.62
N PRO A 247 4.83 3.86 -30.45
CA PRO A 247 4.43 4.44 -31.73
C PRO A 247 4.01 3.39 -32.77
N ALA A 248 4.41 2.13 -32.60
CA ALA A 248 4.15 1.08 -33.59
C ALA A 248 2.69 0.58 -33.56
N ASP A 249 2.10 0.47 -32.37
CA ASP A 249 0.78 -0.13 -32.15
C ASP A 249 -0.16 0.78 -31.33
N SER A 250 0.31 1.97 -30.93
CA SER A 250 -0.40 2.90 -30.05
C SER A 250 -0.74 2.34 -28.66
N THR A 251 -0.08 1.26 -28.22
CA THR A 251 -0.23 0.72 -26.87
C THR A 251 0.34 1.70 -25.86
N ILE A 252 -0.42 1.99 -24.81
CA ILE A 252 0.02 2.83 -23.70
C ILE A 252 0.59 1.94 -22.61
N TYR A 253 1.74 2.33 -22.05
CA TYR A 253 2.43 1.65 -20.97
C TYR A 253 2.50 2.56 -19.74
N GLY A 254 2.55 1.94 -18.57
CA GLY A 254 2.62 2.63 -17.30
C GLY A 254 3.04 1.72 -16.15
N HIS A 255 2.98 2.24 -14.93
CA HIS A 255 3.33 1.52 -13.71
C HIS A 255 2.18 1.52 -12.72
N THR A 256 2.03 0.44 -11.98
CA THR A 256 1.07 0.28 -10.87
C THR A 256 1.65 -0.68 -9.83
N VAL A 257 1.09 -0.71 -8.63
CA VAL A 257 1.55 -1.57 -7.53
C VAL A 257 1.49 -3.05 -7.92
N GLY A 258 2.43 -3.83 -7.37
CA GLY A 258 2.61 -5.24 -7.68
C GLY A 258 3.26 -5.49 -9.05
N ALA A 259 3.45 -4.46 -9.89
CA ALA A 259 4.23 -4.55 -11.11
C ALA A 259 5.69 -4.22 -10.82
N SER A 260 6.57 -5.07 -11.30
CA SER A 260 8.00 -4.84 -11.20
C SER A 260 8.57 -4.00 -12.35
N GLY A 261 7.82 -3.90 -13.45
CA GLY A 261 8.12 -3.06 -14.60
C GLY A 261 6.88 -2.45 -15.27
N GLU A 262 7.08 -1.84 -16.44
CA GLU A 262 5.99 -1.23 -17.21
C GLU A 262 4.97 -2.27 -17.68
N LEU A 263 3.68 -2.00 -17.46
CA LEU A 263 2.56 -2.79 -17.94
C LEU A 263 1.81 -2.07 -19.06
N PRO A 264 1.30 -2.79 -20.07
CA PRO A 264 0.39 -2.22 -21.03
C PRO A 264 -0.98 -1.96 -20.39
N LEU A 265 -1.60 -0.82 -20.70
CA LEU A 265 -2.95 -0.49 -20.27
C LEU A 265 -3.97 -1.19 -21.19
N THR A 266 -4.28 -2.46 -20.89
CA THR A 266 -5.22 -3.28 -21.68
C THR A 266 -6.61 -3.42 -21.06
N GLY A 267 -6.77 -2.99 -19.81
CA GLY A 267 -8.01 -3.05 -19.05
C GLY A 267 -8.90 -1.81 -19.24
N PRO A 268 -10.05 -1.75 -18.55
CA PRO A 268 -10.91 -0.58 -18.56
C PRO A 268 -10.29 0.58 -17.76
N VAL A 269 -10.00 1.70 -18.43
CA VAL A 269 -9.58 2.94 -17.76
C VAL A 269 -10.82 3.61 -17.15
N LEU A 270 -10.75 3.93 -15.87
CA LEU A 270 -11.85 4.52 -15.09
C LEU A 270 -11.72 6.03 -15.00
N ALA A 271 -10.51 6.52 -14.72
CA ALA A 271 -10.22 7.93 -14.65
C ALA A 271 -8.79 8.24 -15.08
N VAL A 272 -8.58 9.44 -15.62
CA VAL A 272 -7.28 9.99 -15.99
C VAL A 272 -7.21 11.43 -15.49
N TYR A 273 -6.15 11.72 -14.75
CA TYR A 273 -5.86 13.05 -14.21
C TYR A 273 -4.54 13.55 -14.77
N GLU A 274 -4.55 14.76 -15.29
CA GLU A 274 -3.31 15.49 -15.55
C GLU A 274 -2.81 16.08 -14.23
N VAL A 275 -1.56 15.79 -13.89
CA VAL A 275 -0.97 16.20 -12.62
C VAL A 275 0.10 17.25 -12.86
N THR A 276 0.00 18.36 -12.12
CA THR A 276 1.02 19.41 -12.07
C THR A 276 1.42 19.68 -10.63
N ALA A 277 2.65 20.16 -10.41
CA ALA A 277 3.09 20.61 -9.10
C ALA A 277 2.95 22.14 -8.99
N LYS A 278 2.36 22.61 -7.90
CA LYS A 278 2.29 24.03 -7.51
C LYS A 278 3.13 24.24 -6.26
N PRO A 279 3.81 25.39 -6.07
CA PRO A 279 4.44 25.69 -4.80
C PRO A 279 3.43 25.53 -3.66
N ALA A 280 3.79 24.74 -2.66
CA ALA A 280 2.97 24.54 -1.46
C ALA A 280 3.84 24.73 -0.24
N LYS A 281 3.23 25.26 0.82
CA LYS A 281 3.81 25.23 2.16
C LYS A 281 3.80 23.77 2.62
N ALA A 282 4.83 23.34 3.34
CA ALA A 282 4.74 22.07 4.08
C ALA A 282 3.54 22.17 5.03
N PRO A 283 2.62 21.18 5.00
CA PRO A 283 1.51 21.17 5.94
C PRO A 283 2.03 20.91 7.35
N GLU A 284 1.29 21.41 8.34
CA GLU A 284 1.58 21.12 9.73
C GLU A 284 1.14 19.66 10.03
N PRO A 285 1.81 18.94 10.95
CA PRO A 285 1.49 17.53 11.23
C PRO A 285 0.06 17.29 11.73
N ASP A 286 -0.50 18.23 12.50
CA ASP A 286 -1.90 18.24 12.96
C ASP A 286 -2.88 18.26 11.78
N ASP A 287 -2.67 19.14 10.79
CA ASP A 287 -3.48 19.21 9.57
C ASP A 287 -3.48 17.87 8.82
N VAL A 288 -2.32 17.19 8.77
CA VAL A 288 -2.17 15.89 8.11
C VAL A 288 -2.91 14.80 8.89
N LEU A 289 -2.75 14.77 10.22
CA LEU A 289 -3.42 13.79 11.08
C LEU A 289 -4.94 13.95 11.03
N MET A 290 -5.45 15.17 11.16
CA MET A 290 -6.88 15.44 11.09
C MET A 290 -7.46 14.98 9.76
N LEU A 291 -6.83 15.33 8.63
CA LEU A 291 -7.29 14.91 7.31
C LEU A 291 -7.24 13.38 7.12
N ALA A 292 -6.19 12.73 7.61
CA ALA A 292 -6.06 11.28 7.55
C ALA A 292 -7.15 10.56 8.35
N LEU A 293 -7.48 11.06 9.55
CA LEU A 293 -8.55 10.53 10.39
C LEU A 293 -9.94 10.77 9.78
N ASP A 294 -10.17 11.96 9.22
CA ASP A 294 -11.42 12.30 8.54
C ASP A 294 -11.67 11.36 7.36
N HIS A 295 -10.68 11.18 6.47
CA HIS A 295 -10.78 10.19 5.40
C HIS A 295 -10.94 8.75 5.91
N ALA A 296 -10.29 8.38 7.02
CA ALA A 296 -10.46 7.05 7.62
C ALA A 296 -11.89 6.81 8.09
N LEU A 297 -12.52 7.81 8.72
CA LEU A 297 -13.91 7.76 9.19
C LEU A 297 -14.90 7.76 8.03
N GLU A 298 -14.72 8.68 7.07
CA GLU A 298 -15.54 8.75 5.88
C GLU A 298 -15.52 7.41 5.13
N LEU A 299 -14.35 6.89 4.80
CA LEU A 299 -14.25 5.62 4.08
C LEU A 299 -14.63 4.41 4.94
N GLY A 300 -14.46 4.51 6.27
CA GLY A 300 -14.80 3.46 7.23
C GLY A 300 -16.30 3.24 7.38
N LEU A 301 -17.07 4.33 7.29
CA LEU A 301 -18.52 4.36 7.53
C LEU A 301 -19.35 4.56 6.25
N ALA A 302 -18.77 5.11 5.18
CA ALA A 302 -19.53 5.47 3.98
C ALA A 302 -19.85 4.26 3.08
N TYR A 303 -20.97 4.41 2.39
CA TYR A 303 -21.35 3.59 1.25
C TYR A 303 -21.07 4.36 -0.04
N ALA A 304 -20.32 3.77 -0.96
CA ALA A 304 -20.15 4.33 -2.29
C ALA A 304 -21.22 3.75 -3.24
N ASP A 305 -22.02 4.63 -3.85
CA ASP A 305 -23.00 4.27 -4.89
C ASP A 305 -22.35 3.71 -6.18
N SER A 306 -21.02 3.71 -6.25
CA SER A 306 -20.20 3.26 -7.40
C SER A 306 -20.07 1.73 -7.52
N GLY A 307 -20.75 0.98 -6.65
CA GLY A 307 -20.62 -0.48 -6.53
C GLY A 307 -19.38 -0.93 -5.75
N TRP A 308 -18.62 0.03 -5.22
CA TRP A 308 -17.55 -0.22 -4.24
C TRP A 308 -18.13 -0.19 -2.82
N LYS A 309 -17.63 -1.10 -1.99
CA LYS A 309 -17.85 -1.13 -0.55
C LYS A 309 -16.52 -0.79 0.12
N THR A 310 -16.56 0.02 1.17
CA THR A 310 -15.38 0.40 1.96
C THR A 310 -15.62 0.10 3.43
N GLY A 311 -14.56 0.10 4.24
CA GLY A 311 -14.66 -0.07 5.69
C GLY A 311 -15.41 -1.33 6.12
N LEU A 312 -16.35 -1.17 7.06
CA LEU A 312 -17.13 -2.28 7.62
C LEU A 312 -17.97 -3.01 6.57
N ASP A 313 -18.49 -2.27 5.60
CA ASP A 313 -19.30 -2.77 4.48
C ASP A 313 -18.47 -3.69 3.56
N ALA A 314 -17.18 -3.39 3.37
CA ALA A 314 -16.27 -4.24 2.61
C ALA A 314 -15.95 -5.54 3.36
N TYR A 315 -15.83 -5.49 4.69
CA TYR A 315 -15.69 -6.69 5.52
C TYR A 315 -16.94 -7.56 5.44
N ASP A 316 -18.15 -6.98 5.51
CA ASP A 316 -19.40 -7.71 5.35
C ASP A 316 -19.46 -8.42 4.00
N LEU A 317 -19.10 -7.72 2.92
CA LEU A 317 -19.01 -8.31 1.58
C LEU A 317 -18.05 -9.50 1.55
N LEU A 318 -16.86 -9.36 2.14
CA LEU A 318 -15.85 -10.42 2.20
C LEU A 318 -16.33 -11.62 3.04
N ILE A 319 -16.88 -11.38 4.22
CA ILE A 319 -17.41 -12.41 5.15
C ILE A 319 -18.55 -13.18 4.49
N GLN A 320 -19.52 -12.47 3.89
CA GLN A 320 -20.63 -13.08 3.16
C GLN A 320 -20.10 -13.94 2.01
N SER A 321 -19.14 -13.40 1.24
CA SER A 321 -18.54 -14.15 0.14
C SER A 321 -17.88 -15.43 0.65
N LEU A 322 -17.21 -15.42 1.80
CA LEU A 322 -16.52 -16.58 2.36
C LEU A 322 -17.47 -17.69 2.86
N ASP A 323 -18.72 -17.36 3.24
CA ASP A 323 -19.74 -18.36 3.60
C ASP A 323 -20.49 -18.90 2.36
N THR A 324 -20.50 -18.15 1.26
CA THR A 324 -21.02 -18.65 -0.01
C THR A 324 -20.00 -19.61 -0.66
N VAL A 325 -20.46 -20.77 -1.15
CA VAL A 325 -19.64 -21.64 -1.97
C VAL A 325 -20.05 -21.50 -3.44
N PRO A 326 -19.09 -21.35 -4.36
CA PRO A 326 -17.68 -21.05 -4.12
C PRO A 326 -17.47 -19.54 -3.88
N PHE A 327 -16.76 -19.17 -2.79
CA PHE A 327 -16.12 -17.86 -2.70
C PHE A 327 -15.35 -17.68 -4.00
N VAL A 328 -15.71 -16.63 -4.76
CA VAL A 328 -15.26 -16.34 -6.13
C VAL A 328 -14.05 -17.18 -6.51
N LEU A 329 -14.33 -18.24 -7.29
CA LEU A 329 -13.45 -19.22 -7.94
C LEU A 329 -13.56 -20.67 -7.40
N ASP A 330 -13.53 -21.59 -8.36
CA ASP A 330 -13.55 -23.06 -8.35
C ASP A 330 -12.53 -23.81 -7.45
N GLY A 331 -11.93 -23.14 -6.46
CA GLY A 331 -10.84 -23.71 -5.65
C GLY A 331 -9.50 -23.78 -6.40
N SER A 332 -9.38 -23.11 -7.56
CA SER A 332 -8.14 -23.01 -8.32
C SER A 332 -7.00 -22.35 -7.54
N GLU A 333 -5.78 -22.57 -8.00
CA GLU A 333 -4.59 -21.91 -7.47
C GLU A 333 -4.68 -20.38 -7.60
N GLU A 334 -5.42 -19.87 -8.59
CA GLU A 334 -5.65 -18.42 -8.74
C GLU A 334 -6.45 -17.83 -7.57
N SER A 335 -7.46 -18.56 -7.06
CA SER A 335 -8.28 -18.10 -5.93
C SER A 335 -7.48 -18.03 -4.65
N LYS A 336 -6.69 -19.07 -4.41
CA LYS A 336 -5.78 -19.16 -3.26
C LYS A 336 -4.77 -18.02 -3.31
N ALA A 337 -4.20 -17.75 -4.48
CA ALA A 337 -3.29 -16.62 -4.68
C ALA A 337 -3.98 -15.27 -4.48
N ALA A 338 -5.23 -15.10 -4.97
CA ALA A 338 -5.99 -13.86 -4.79
C ALA A 338 -6.32 -13.60 -3.32
N PHE A 339 -6.78 -14.61 -2.58
CA PHE A 339 -7.04 -14.51 -1.15
C PHE A 339 -5.75 -14.22 -0.37
N SER A 340 -4.65 -14.91 -0.69
CA SER A 340 -3.36 -14.64 -0.06
C SER A 340 -2.89 -13.20 -0.29
N ARG A 341 -3.05 -12.67 -1.52
CA ARG A 341 -2.73 -11.26 -1.83
C ARG A 341 -3.57 -10.30 -1.00
N LEU A 342 -4.89 -10.54 -0.90
CA LEU A 342 -5.77 -9.73 -0.06
C LEU A 342 -5.30 -9.68 1.41
N ILE A 343 -4.99 -10.84 2.00
CA ILE A 343 -4.53 -10.89 3.39
C ILE A 343 -3.22 -10.12 3.57
N TRP A 344 -2.25 -10.26 2.67
CA TRP A 344 -0.99 -9.50 2.76
C TRP A 344 -1.16 -8.01 2.48
N SER A 345 -2.06 -7.62 1.57
CA SER A 345 -2.42 -6.22 1.36
C SER A 345 -3.02 -5.58 2.62
N LEU A 346 -3.84 -6.33 3.37
CA LEU A 346 -4.40 -5.87 4.64
C LEU A 346 -3.33 -5.78 5.73
N VAL A 347 -2.40 -6.74 5.80
CA VAL A 347 -1.25 -6.63 6.71
C VAL A 347 -0.44 -5.38 6.38
N ALA A 348 -0.09 -5.17 5.12
CA ALA A 348 0.67 -4.01 4.65
C ALA A 348 -0.01 -2.68 5.01
N ALA A 349 -1.32 -2.57 4.80
CA ALA A 349 -2.11 -1.38 5.13
C ALA A 349 -2.06 -1.07 6.63
N ARG A 350 -2.28 -2.08 7.47
CA ARG A 350 -2.25 -1.90 8.94
C ARG A 350 -0.87 -1.56 9.48
N GLU A 351 0.18 -2.13 8.90
CA GLU A 351 1.54 -1.75 9.26
C GLU A 351 1.90 -0.35 8.80
N SER A 352 1.35 0.10 7.66
CA SER A 352 1.45 1.47 7.20
C SER A 352 0.78 2.43 8.19
N ALA A 353 -0.45 2.14 8.62
CA ALA A 353 -1.13 2.91 9.65
C ALA A 353 -0.33 2.98 10.96
N ILE A 354 0.26 1.87 11.42
CA ILE A 354 1.11 1.86 12.63
C ILE A 354 2.30 2.80 12.47
N ARG A 355 3.01 2.77 11.34
CA ARG A 355 4.18 3.65 11.10
C ARG A 355 3.77 5.11 11.01
N PHE A 356 2.65 5.40 10.36
CA PHE A 356 2.07 6.75 10.33
C PHE A 356 1.80 7.27 11.75
N PHE A 357 1.10 6.51 12.59
CA PHE A 357 0.81 6.93 13.97
C PHE A 357 2.05 7.05 14.86
N ASP A 358 3.07 6.21 14.66
CA ASP A 358 4.36 6.31 15.36
C ASP A 358 5.05 7.66 15.05
N GLU A 359 5.06 8.07 13.79
CA GLU A 359 5.62 9.35 13.37
C GLU A 359 4.77 10.55 13.81
N MET A 360 3.43 10.42 13.83
CA MET A 360 2.54 11.45 14.36
C MET A 360 2.74 11.67 15.86
N LYS A 361 2.95 10.61 16.62
CA LYS A 361 3.28 10.66 18.05
C LYS A 361 4.58 11.43 18.32
N GLU A 362 5.60 11.26 17.47
CA GLU A 362 6.84 12.05 17.56
C GLU A 362 6.61 13.54 17.23
N ALA A 363 5.69 13.82 16.30
CA ALA A 363 5.37 15.18 15.87
C ALA A 363 4.45 15.94 16.84
N LEU A 364 3.57 15.24 17.56
CA LEU A 364 2.53 15.78 18.46
C LEU A 364 2.66 15.21 19.89
N PRO A 365 3.80 15.40 20.57
CA PRO A 365 4.14 14.64 21.79
C PRO A 365 3.31 14.99 23.04
N ASP A 366 2.53 16.08 23.01
CA ASP A 366 1.75 16.56 24.17
C ASP A 366 0.25 16.24 24.05
N GLU A 367 -0.22 15.71 22.90
CA GLU A 367 -1.64 15.51 22.57
C GLU A 367 -1.92 14.01 22.32
N ALA A 368 -2.93 13.46 23.01
CA ALA A 368 -3.50 12.13 22.75
C ALA A 368 -2.53 10.91 22.75
N ASP A 369 -1.38 11.00 23.43
CA ASP A 369 -0.33 9.96 23.41
C ASP A 369 -0.85 8.56 23.78
N ASP A 370 -1.68 8.49 24.83
CA ASP A 370 -2.29 7.24 25.29
C ASP A 370 -3.25 6.67 24.23
N LEU A 371 -4.05 7.52 23.57
CA LEU A 371 -5.02 7.10 22.56
C LEU A 371 -4.33 6.64 21.26
N ILE A 372 -3.24 7.31 20.85
CA ILE A 372 -2.42 6.86 19.72
C ILE A 372 -1.81 5.48 20.02
N ASP A 373 -1.30 5.25 21.24
CA ASP A 373 -0.80 3.93 21.64
C ASP A 373 -1.88 2.84 21.58
N GLU A 374 -3.11 3.15 21.99
CA GLU A 374 -4.27 2.26 21.90
C GLU A 374 -4.63 1.93 20.44
N ILE A 375 -4.68 2.95 19.56
CA ILE A 375 -4.89 2.78 18.12
C ILE A 375 -3.82 1.88 17.50
N MET A 376 -2.55 2.11 17.82
CA MET A 376 -1.43 1.30 17.32
C MET A 376 -1.53 -0.13 17.85
N ALA A 377 -1.93 -0.34 19.10
CA ALA A 377 -2.15 -1.67 19.67
C ALA A 377 -3.28 -2.43 18.96
N ALA A 378 -4.39 -1.76 18.64
CA ALA A 378 -5.49 -2.36 17.89
C ALA A 378 -5.08 -2.74 16.46
N ASN A 379 -4.34 -1.88 15.75
CA ASN A 379 -3.79 -2.22 14.43
C ASN A 379 -2.83 -3.44 14.50
N ARG A 380 -1.96 -3.51 15.52
CA ARG A 380 -1.08 -4.70 15.75
C ARG A 380 -1.88 -5.97 16.01
N ALA A 381 -3.01 -5.86 16.71
CA ALA A 381 -3.91 -7.00 16.94
C ALA A 381 -4.54 -7.50 15.63
N ILE A 382 -4.92 -6.59 14.72
CA ILE A 382 -5.40 -6.95 13.37
C ILE A 382 -4.29 -7.66 12.58
N VAL A 383 -3.08 -7.09 12.53
CA VAL A 383 -1.91 -7.71 11.86
C VAL A 383 -1.69 -9.13 12.36
N THR A 384 -1.67 -9.32 13.69
CA THR A 384 -1.46 -10.64 14.32
C THR A 384 -2.55 -11.65 13.90
N LYS A 385 -3.82 -11.22 13.81
CA LYS A 385 -4.92 -12.10 13.36
C LYS A 385 -4.78 -12.47 11.87
N LEU A 386 -4.44 -11.51 11.01
CA LEU A 386 -4.22 -11.74 9.59
C LEU A 386 -3.05 -12.70 9.34
N GLU A 387 -1.94 -12.51 10.05
CA GLU A 387 -0.80 -13.45 10.00
C GLU A 387 -1.21 -14.84 10.48
N GLY A 388 -2.04 -14.93 11.52
CA GLY A 388 -2.64 -16.18 12.00
C GLY A 388 -3.45 -16.91 10.92
N ILE A 389 -4.20 -16.18 10.10
CA ILE A 389 -4.91 -16.73 8.93
C ILE A 389 -3.89 -17.38 7.97
N THR A 390 -2.81 -16.69 7.61
CA THR A 390 -1.80 -17.23 6.70
C THR A 390 -1.08 -18.45 7.28
N ALA A 391 -0.76 -18.44 8.57
CA ALA A 391 -0.08 -19.53 9.26
C ALA A 391 -0.96 -20.78 9.41
N SER A 392 -2.29 -20.60 9.51
CA SER A 392 -3.25 -21.71 9.63
C SER A 392 -3.33 -22.59 8.37
N ARG A 393 -2.85 -22.08 7.22
CA ARG A 393 -3.02 -22.69 5.89
C ARG A 393 -4.49 -22.95 5.53
N LEU A 394 -5.42 -22.29 6.21
CA LEU A 394 -6.83 -22.29 5.83
C LEU A 394 -6.94 -21.47 4.54
N LEU A 395 -7.23 -22.17 3.45
CA LEU A 395 -7.55 -21.57 2.18
C LEU A 395 -9.04 -21.72 1.93
N PRO A 396 -9.69 -20.82 1.18
CA PRO A 396 -11.10 -20.94 0.82
C PRO A 396 -11.31 -22.04 -0.25
N SER A 397 -10.84 -23.26 0.03
CA SER A 397 -10.94 -24.43 -0.87
C SER A 397 -12.24 -25.20 -0.72
N ASP A 398 -12.92 -25.05 0.42
CA ASP A 398 -14.14 -25.76 0.76
C ASP A 398 -15.00 -24.93 1.72
N ARG A 399 -16.26 -25.33 1.90
CA ARG A 399 -17.24 -24.61 2.73
C ARG A 399 -16.82 -24.49 4.19
N GLU A 400 -16.20 -25.52 4.74
CA GLU A 400 -15.82 -25.54 6.15
C GLU A 400 -14.67 -24.57 6.38
N SER A 401 -13.66 -24.59 5.52
CA SER A 401 -12.55 -23.65 5.53
C SER A 401 -13.01 -22.21 5.31
N GLY A 402 -13.92 -21.97 4.35
CA GLY A 402 -14.55 -20.66 4.11
C GLY A 402 -15.26 -20.10 5.34
N ARG A 403 -16.05 -20.93 6.04
CA ARG A 403 -16.71 -20.53 7.30
C ARG A 403 -15.74 -20.22 8.42
N LYS A 404 -14.66 -20.99 8.56
CA LYS A 404 -13.61 -20.69 9.55
C LYS A 404 -12.95 -19.35 9.26
N LEU A 405 -12.64 -19.09 7.99
CA LEU A 405 -12.10 -17.79 7.56
C LEU A 405 -13.09 -16.65 7.82
N ALA A 406 -14.38 -16.84 7.52
CA ALA A 406 -15.42 -15.85 7.79
C ALA A 406 -15.49 -15.46 9.28
N VAL A 407 -15.40 -16.44 10.19
CA VAL A 407 -15.35 -16.20 11.65
C VAL A 407 -14.09 -15.41 12.04
N MET A 408 -12.93 -15.73 11.45
CA MET A 408 -11.69 -14.99 11.70
C MET A 408 -11.79 -13.54 11.20
N MET A 409 -12.34 -13.33 10.00
CA MET A 409 -12.55 -12.00 9.40
C MET A 409 -13.55 -11.17 10.21
N ASN A 410 -14.63 -11.77 10.71
CA ASN A 410 -15.57 -11.09 11.62
C ASN A 410 -14.87 -10.59 12.89
N GLY A 411 -13.96 -11.40 13.46
CA GLY A 411 -13.16 -10.99 14.60
C GLY A 411 -12.16 -9.86 14.31
N ILE A 412 -11.77 -9.65 13.05
CA ILE A 412 -10.97 -8.50 12.62
C ILE A 412 -11.87 -7.27 12.44
N GLN A 413 -13.01 -7.42 11.78
CA GLN A 413 -14.00 -6.35 11.59
C GLN A 413 -14.48 -5.74 12.91
N MET A 414 -14.61 -6.54 13.97
CA MET A 414 -14.95 -5.99 15.30
C MET A 414 -13.89 -5.03 15.82
N ILE A 415 -12.60 -5.35 15.66
CA ILE A 415 -11.50 -4.45 16.05
C ILE A 415 -11.49 -3.21 15.14
N GLU A 416 -11.81 -3.38 13.86
CA GLU A 416 -11.95 -2.27 12.92
C GLU A 416 -13.03 -1.27 13.38
N ASN A 417 -14.18 -1.77 13.82
CA ASN A 417 -15.24 -0.92 14.33
C ASN A 417 -14.83 -0.15 15.59
N ASP A 418 -14.07 -0.79 16.48
CA ASP A 418 -13.51 -0.12 17.67
C ASP A 418 -12.47 0.95 17.28
N LEU A 419 -11.65 0.69 16.25
CA LEU A 419 -10.71 1.67 15.68
C LEU A 419 -11.41 2.92 15.16
N LEU A 420 -12.54 2.78 14.47
CA LEU A 420 -13.31 3.94 14.01
C LEU A 420 -13.77 4.81 15.18
N GLY A 421 -14.19 4.21 16.30
CA GLY A 421 -14.51 4.97 17.51
C GLY A 421 -13.30 5.71 18.09
N MET A 422 -12.13 5.08 18.13
CA MET A 422 -10.89 5.73 18.57
C MET A 422 -10.43 6.85 17.64
N TYR A 423 -10.66 6.72 16.32
CA TYR A 423 -10.36 7.80 15.37
C TYR A 423 -11.27 9.01 15.58
N GLU A 424 -12.56 8.79 15.83
CA GLU A 424 -13.51 9.86 16.15
C GLU A 424 -13.14 10.56 17.47
N GLU A 425 -12.75 9.80 18.50
CA GLU A 425 -12.28 10.34 19.77
C GLU A 425 -11.01 11.18 19.59
N LEU A 426 -10.01 10.65 18.87
CA LEU A 426 -8.76 11.34 18.59
C LEU A 426 -8.98 12.65 17.81
N LEU A 427 -9.85 12.60 16.79
CA LEU A 427 -10.20 13.79 16.02
C LEU A 427 -10.94 14.84 16.86
N GLY A 428 -11.64 14.44 17.92
CA GLY A 428 -12.27 15.36 18.87
C GLY A 428 -11.33 15.96 19.92
N GLU A 429 -10.16 15.34 20.15
CA GLU A 429 -9.11 15.87 21.03
C GLU A 429 -8.20 16.90 20.34
N LEU A 430 -8.01 16.76 19.02
CA LEU A 430 -7.33 17.72 18.14
C LEU A 430 -8.20 18.97 17.88
#